data_AF-A0A7T0WE71-F1
#
_entry.id   AF-A0A7T0WE71-F1
#
_cell.length_a   1.000
_cell.length_b   1.000
_cell.length_c   1.000
_cell.angle_alpha   90.00
_cell.angle_beta   90.00
_cell.angle_gamma   90.00
#
_symmetry.space_group_name_H-M   'P 1'
#
loop_
_entity.id
_entity.type
_entity.pdbx_description
1 polymer ?
#
loop_
_entity_poly.entity_id
_entity_poly.type
_entity_poly.pdbx_seq_one_letter_code
_entity_poly.pdbx_strand_id
1 'polypeptide(L)' 'MSRVQPQLDKIEDLLGTMSGLAGIMQKDLCRRGSEDEAALNDHDIGCLLSAIDELANRGYYALDAIDKASQGQEVRS' A
#
# COMPACT_ATOMS: atom_id res chain seq x y z
N MET A 1 -20.22 6.90 -14.91
CA MET A 1 -19.16 6.20 -14.16
C MET A 1 -19.34 6.50 -12.68
N SER A 2 -19.16 5.51 -11.80
CA SER A 2 -19.29 5.72 -10.35
C SER A 2 -18.22 6.73 -9.88
N ARG A 3 -18.62 7.72 -9.08
CA ARG A 3 -17.72 8.74 -8.51
C ARG A 3 -16.67 8.13 -7.56
N VAL A 4 -16.95 6.93 -7.06
CA VAL A 4 -16.15 6.17 -6.10
C VAL A 4 -15.13 5.26 -6.80
N GLN A 5 -15.43 4.77 -8.00
CA GLN A 5 -14.60 3.80 -8.73
C GLN A 5 -13.13 4.22 -8.84
N PRO A 6 -12.77 5.46 -9.21
CA PRO A 6 -11.37 5.86 -9.34
C PRO A 6 -10.57 5.83 -8.03
N GLN A 7 -11.24 5.88 -6.88
CA GLN A 7 -10.56 5.75 -5.58
C GLN A 7 -10.45 4.29 -5.16
N LEU A 8 -11.42 3.44 -5.52
CA LEU A 8 -11.33 1.99 -5.32
C LEU A 8 -10.18 1.39 -6.14
N ASP A 9 -10.04 1.79 -7.41
CA ASP A 9 -8.93 1.36 -8.28
C ASP A 9 -7.57 1.74 -7.66
N LYS A 10 -7.45 2.95 -7.10
CA LYS A 10 -6.24 3.39 -6.39
C LYS A 10 -5.98 2.57 -5.13
N ILE A 11 -7.01 2.20 -4.37
CA ILE A 11 -6.86 1.37 -3.18
C ILE A 11 -6.37 -0.03 -3.58
N GLU A 12 -6.91 -0.60 -4.66
CA GLU A 12 -6.46 -1.88 -5.20
C GLU A 12 -4.97 -1.84 -5.60
N ASP A 13 -4.56 -0.80 -6.32
CA ASP A 13 -3.14 -0.59 -6.70
C ASP A 13 -2.23 -0.43 -5.47
N LEU A 14 -2.67 0.31 -4.45
CA LEU A 14 -1.93 0.49 -3.20
C LEU A 14 -1.76 -0.83 -2.44
N LEU A 15 -2.84 -1.63 -2.35
CA LEU A 15 -2.82 -2.94 -1.71
C LEU A 15 -1.88 -3.91 -2.46
N GLY A 16 -1.92 -3.91 -3.80
CA GLY A 16 -1.01 -4.69 -4.64
C GLY A 16 0.46 -4.31 -4.41
N THR A 17 0.75 -3.01 -4.32
CA THR A 17 2.10 -2.51 -4.04
C THR A 17 2.59 -2.95 -2.66
N MET A 18 1.77 -2.79 -1.62
CA MET A 18 2.11 -3.22 -0.25
C MET A 18 2.34 -4.74 -0.18
N SER A 19 1.53 -5.53 -0.88
CA SER A 19 1.71 -6.98 -0.96
C SER A 19 3.05 -7.37 -1.61
N GLY A 20 3.45 -6.67 -2.68
CA GLY A 20 4.73 -6.85 -3.33
C GLY A 20 5.92 -6.56 -2.41
N LEU A 21 5.87 -5.43 -1.69
CA LEU A 21 6.91 -5.05 -0.73
C LEU A 21 7.02 -6.05 0.43
N ALA A 22 5.88 -6.48 1.00
CA ALA A 22 5.85 -7.51 2.03
C ALA A 22 6.43 -8.85 1.53
N GLY A 23 6.16 -9.21 0.27
CA GLY A 23 6.73 -10.40 -0.37
C GLY A 23 8.24 -10.34 -0.54
N ILE A 24 8.81 -9.16 -0.83
CA ILE A 24 10.27 -8.94 -0.89
C ILE A 24 10.88 -9.13 0.50
N MET A 25 10.28 -8.54 1.54
CA MET A 25 10.75 -8.70 2.93
C MET A 25 10.66 -10.17 3.39
N GLN A 26 9.58 -10.87 3.05
CA GLN A 26 9.43 -12.28 3.40
C GLN A 26 10.48 -13.16 2.69
N LYS A 27 10.74 -12.90 1.41
CA LYS A 27 11.79 -13.61 0.65
C LYS A 27 13.17 -13.37 1.26
N ASP A 28 13.47 -12.15 1.69
CA ASP A 28 14.72 -11.84 2.38
C ASP A 28 14.84 -12.60 3.72
N LEU A 29 13.79 -12.56 4.54
CA LEU A 29 13.76 -13.28 5.82
C LEU A 29 13.93 -14.79 5.64
N CYS A 30 13.30 -15.39 4.63
CA CYS A 30 13.50 -16.81 4.30
C CYS A 30 14.91 -17.09 3.74
N ARG A 31 15.54 -16.13 3.06
CA ARG A 31 16.89 -16.26 2.47
C ARG A 31 18.03 -16.07 3.47
N ARG A 32 17.84 -15.35 4.58
CA ARG A 32 18.84 -15.23 5.66
C ARG A 32 19.26 -16.58 6.30
N GLY A 33 18.62 -17.69 5.93
CA GLY A 33 19.04 -19.05 6.28
C GLY A 33 19.93 -19.77 5.24
N SER A 34 20.23 -19.16 4.09
CA SER A 34 21.11 -19.73 3.05
C SER A 34 22.37 -18.87 2.90
N GLU A 35 23.56 -19.47 3.01
CA GLU A 35 24.85 -18.80 3.23
C GLU A 35 25.39 -17.92 2.07
N ASP A 36 24.69 -17.77 0.95
CA ASP A 36 25.32 -17.37 -0.32
C ASP A 36 24.67 -16.20 -1.10
N GLU A 37 23.67 -15.50 -0.53
CA GLU A 37 23.05 -14.35 -1.20
C GLU A 37 22.97 -13.09 -0.33
N ALA A 38 23.11 -11.91 -0.96
CA ALA A 38 23.06 -10.62 -0.30
C ALA A 38 21.67 -10.36 0.30
N ALA A 39 21.58 -10.38 1.63
CA ALA A 39 20.39 -9.99 2.36
C ALA A 39 20.16 -8.47 2.30
N LEU A 40 18.91 -8.05 2.46
CA LEU A 40 18.54 -6.65 2.69
C LEU A 40 19.29 -6.15 3.93
N ASN A 41 19.95 -5.01 3.78
CA ASN A 41 20.61 -4.34 4.89
C ASN A 41 19.60 -3.41 5.62
N ASP A 42 20.03 -2.84 6.75
CA ASP A 42 19.16 -1.97 7.56
C ASP A 42 18.67 -0.73 6.82
N HIS A 43 19.44 -0.22 5.85
CA HIS A 43 19.03 0.89 5.00
C HIS A 43 17.90 0.49 4.05
N ASP A 44 18.02 -0.68 3.39
CA ASP A 44 16.96 -1.20 2.51
C ASP A 44 15.67 -1.45 3.29
N ILE A 45 15.77 -2.02 4.50
CA ILE A 45 14.64 -2.23 5.40
C ILE A 45 14.02 -0.89 5.79
N GLY A 46 14.84 0.12 6.13
CA GLY A 46 14.37 1.46 6.44
C GLY A 46 13.59 2.09 5.28
N CYS A 47 14.11 2.01 4.06
CA CYS A 47 13.42 2.48 2.86
C CYS A 47 12.09 1.76 2.61
N LEU A 48 12.04 0.45 2.84
CA LEU A 48 10.81 -0.34 2.70
C LEU A 48 9.75 0.07 3.73
N LEU A 49 10.14 0.27 4.99
CA LEU A 49 9.22 0.73 6.03
C LEU A 49 8.67 2.13 5.72
N SER A 50 9.51 3.05 5.26
CA SER A 50 9.06 4.38 4.84
C SER A 50 8.11 4.32 3.63
N ALA A 51 8.36 3.41 2.68
CA ALA A 51 7.46 3.21 1.54
C ALA A 51 6.09 2.66 1.98
N ILE A 52 6.07 1.72 2.93
CA ILE A 52 4.83 1.18 3.49
C ILE A 52 4.03 2.29 4.20
N ASP A 53 4.69 3.14 5.00
CA ASP A 53 4.04 4.25 5.70
C ASP A 53 3.41 5.26 4.72
N GLU A 54 4.14 5.65 3.67
CA GLU A 54 3.63 6.52 2.61
C GLU A 54 2.43 5.90 1.87
N LEU A 55 2.47 4.59 1.58
CA LEU A 55 1.36 3.88 0.95
C LEU A 55 0.12 3.81 1.86
N ALA A 56 0.31 3.59 3.16
CA ALA A 56 -0.77 3.61 4.14
C ALA A 56 -1.43 5.00 4.20
N ASN A 57 -0.63 6.08 4.24
CA ASN A 57 -1.12 7.45 4.23
C ASN A 57 -1.95 7.75 2.96
N ARG A 58 -1.48 7.30 1.78
CA ARG A 58 -2.24 7.41 0.53
C ARG A 58 -3.55 6.63 0.56
N GLY A 59 -3.56 5.46 1.19
CA GLY A 59 -4.76 4.65 1.40
C GLY A 59 -5.79 5.39 2.25
N TYR A 60 -5.37 6.01 3.35
CA TYR A 60 -6.24 6.86 4.17
C TYR A 60 -6.85 8.01 3.39
N TYR A 61 -6.06 8.72 2.57
CA TYR A 61 -6.59 9.80 1.73
C TYR A 61 -7.56 9.31 0.66
N ALA A 62 -7.34 8.13 0.08
CA ALA A 62 -8.28 7.54 -0.87
C ALA A 62 -9.61 7.18 -0.19
N LEU A 63 -9.57 6.61 1.02
CA LEU A 63 -10.76 6.31 1.83
C LEU A 63 -11.53 7.58 2.22
N ASP A 64 -10.85 8.62 2.70
CA ASP A 64 -11.48 9.91 3.02
C ASP A 64 -12.15 10.55 1.77
N ALA A 65 -11.53 10.40 0.60
CA ALA A 65 -12.13 10.85 -0.66
C ALA A 65 -13.40 10.05 -1.03
N ILE A 66 -13.44 8.75 -0.71
CA ILE A 66 -14.64 7.92 -0.86
C ILE A 66 -15.75 8.39 0.07
N ASP A 67 -15.46 8.59 1.36
CA ASP A 67 -16.45 9.05 2.34
C ASP A 67 -17.07 10.39 1.92
N LYS A 68 -16.24 11.35 1.49
CA LYS A 68 -16.72 12.64 0.96
C LYS A 68 -17.56 12.50 -0.30
N ALA A 69 -17.19 11.58 -1.20
CA ALA A 69 -17.94 11.33 -2.43
C ALA A 69 -19.31 10.69 -2.14
N SER A 70 -19.38 9.82 -1.13
CA SER A 70 -20.59 9.12 -0.67
C SER A 70 -21.56 10.06 0.06
N GLN A 71 -21.08 10.93 0.95
CA GLN A 71 -21.91 11.93 1.64
C GLN A 71 -22.55 12.94 0.68
N GLY A 72 -21.87 13.25 -0.44
CA GLY A 72 -22.43 14.11 -1.49
C GLY A 72 -23.60 13.50 -2.27
N GLN A 73 -23.87 12.19 -2.14
CA GLN A 73 -25.04 11.53 -2.73
C GLN A 73 -26.30 11.63 -1.88
N GLU A 74 -26.19 11.64 -0.54
CA GLU A 74 -27.35 11.70 0.35
C GLU A 74 -28.09 13.04 0.29
N VAL A 75 -27.39 14.15 0.05
CA VAL A 75 -28.00 15.50 0.00
C VAL A 75 -28.79 15.75 -1.30
N ARG A 76 -28.62 14.89 -2.31
CA ARG A 76 -29.28 15.02 -3.63
C ARG A 76 -30.38 13.99 -3.90
N SER A 77 -30.73 13.17 -2.90
CA SER A 77 -31.80 12.17 -2.99
C SER A 77 -33.10 12.68 -2.41
#